data_AF-A0AA87ZCA8-F1
#
_entry.id   AF-A0AA87ZCA8-F1
#
_cell.length_a   1.000
_cell.length_b   1.000
_cell.length_c   1.000
_cell.angle_alpha   90.00
_cell.angle_beta   90.00
_cell.angle_gamma   90.00
#
_symmetry.space_group_name_H-M   'P 1'
#
loop_
_entity.id
_entity.type
_entity.pdbx_description
1 polymer ?
#
loop_
_entity_poly.entity_id
_entity_poly.type
_entity_poly.pdbx_seq_one_letter_code
_entity_poly.pdbx_strand_id
1 'polypeptide(L)'
;MSSSDRIELSIDPGTWAPMDEEMVSVDPIEFQLEEESYKDRIDSYQRKTGLTEAVQTGTGQLNRIPIAIGVMDFEFMGGSMGSVVGEKITRLIEYATNQFLPLILVCASGGARIQEGSLSLMQMAKIASALYDYQSNKKLFYVSILTSPTTGGVTASFGMLGDIIIAEPNAYIAFAGKRVIEQTLNMTVPEGSQAAEYLFHKGLFDPIVPRNLLKDVLSSGYDRFDRKEGIVCIFRWGFPGKNRRIFLQFLMKDIQSIRIEVKEGIYARRVLYMEIRGHGAIPLTRTDENLTPREIEQKAAELAYFLRVPIEVF
;
A
#
# COMPACT_ATOMS: atom_id res chain seq x y z
N MET A 1 -12.02 7.32 -9.50
CA MET A 1 -10.73 7.43 -10.21
C MET A 1 -10.47 6.06 -10.75
N SER A 2 -10.27 5.96 -12.07
CA SER A 2 -10.03 4.68 -12.72
C SER A 2 -8.66 4.13 -12.32
N SER A 3 -8.45 2.85 -12.57
CA SER A 3 -7.14 2.20 -12.43
C SER A 3 -6.09 2.86 -13.35
N SER A 4 -6.47 3.31 -14.54
CA SER A 4 -5.56 4.00 -15.49
C SER A 4 -5.09 5.35 -14.95
N ASP A 5 -6.00 6.18 -14.43
CA ASP A 5 -5.65 7.47 -13.80
C ASP A 5 -4.71 7.26 -12.61
N ARG A 6 -4.93 6.15 -11.87
CA ARG A 6 -4.13 5.80 -10.69
C ARG A 6 -2.72 5.35 -11.08
N ILE A 7 -2.58 4.62 -12.18
CA ILE A 7 -1.27 4.25 -12.76
C ILE A 7 -0.53 5.52 -13.21
N GLU A 8 -1.18 6.40 -13.95
CA GLU A 8 -0.58 7.66 -14.42
C GLU A 8 -0.12 8.55 -13.26
N LEU A 9 -0.90 8.63 -12.18
CA LEU A 9 -0.54 9.38 -10.99
C LEU A 9 0.66 8.76 -10.24
N SER A 10 0.79 7.44 -10.24
CA SER A 10 1.76 6.72 -9.38
C SER A 10 3.09 6.46 -10.09
N ILE A 11 3.05 6.16 -11.38
CA ILE A 11 4.19 5.72 -12.19
C ILE A 11 4.81 6.90 -12.93
N ASP A 12 6.11 6.85 -13.14
CA ASP A 12 6.85 7.87 -13.88
C ASP A 12 6.47 7.82 -15.36
N PRO A 13 6.24 8.99 -16.01
CA PRO A 13 5.83 9.04 -17.41
C PRO A 13 6.74 8.23 -18.33
N GLY A 14 6.14 7.42 -19.20
CA GLY A 14 6.85 6.59 -20.19
C GLY A 14 7.52 5.33 -19.62
N THR A 15 7.28 4.98 -18.35
CA THR A 15 7.88 3.78 -17.74
C THR A 15 6.90 2.64 -17.50
N TRP A 16 5.59 2.86 -17.68
CA TRP A 16 4.57 1.83 -17.52
C TRP A 16 4.74 0.72 -18.56
N ALA A 17 4.89 -0.51 -18.07
CA ALA A 17 4.98 -1.72 -18.86
C ALA A 17 3.91 -2.71 -18.35
N PRO A 18 2.74 -2.78 -18.98
CA PRO A 18 1.64 -3.63 -18.54
C PRO A 18 1.96 -5.12 -18.73
N MET A 19 1.27 -5.97 -17.98
CA MET A 19 1.40 -7.43 -17.99
C MET A 19 0.03 -8.10 -18.13
N ASP A 20 -0.01 -9.19 -18.90
CA ASP A 20 -1.19 -10.05 -19.04
C ASP A 20 -2.46 -9.28 -19.46
N GLU A 21 -2.33 -8.30 -20.36
CA GLU A 21 -3.45 -7.44 -20.79
C GLU A 21 -4.57 -8.22 -21.50
N GLU A 22 -4.20 -9.24 -22.26
CA GLU A 22 -5.11 -10.06 -23.05
C GLU A 22 -5.84 -11.14 -22.23
N MET A 23 -5.55 -11.27 -20.92
CA MET A 23 -6.16 -12.28 -20.08
C MET A 23 -7.61 -11.91 -19.75
N VAL A 24 -8.54 -12.79 -20.11
CA VAL A 24 -9.99 -12.59 -19.95
C VAL A 24 -10.65 -13.72 -19.17
N SER A 25 -11.72 -13.37 -18.47
CA SER A 25 -12.50 -14.31 -17.65
C SER A 25 -13.31 -15.24 -18.54
N VAL A 26 -13.47 -16.50 -18.10
CA VAL A 26 -14.38 -17.48 -18.68
C VAL A 26 -15.51 -17.78 -17.70
N ASP A 27 -16.54 -18.50 -18.12
CA ASP A 27 -17.62 -18.98 -17.25
C ASP A 27 -17.42 -20.47 -16.89
N PRO A 28 -16.63 -20.78 -15.86
CA PRO A 28 -16.24 -22.16 -15.54
C PRO A 28 -17.36 -22.97 -14.87
N ILE A 29 -18.40 -22.31 -14.35
CA ILE A 29 -19.49 -22.96 -13.61
C ILE A 29 -20.84 -22.82 -14.32
N GLU A 30 -20.86 -22.30 -15.55
CA GLU A 30 -22.05 -22.03 -16.34
C GLU A 30 -23.10 -21.26 -15.52
N PHE A 31 -22.68 -20.14 -14.93
CA PHE A 31 -23.49 -19.42 -13.94
C PHE A 31 -24.78 -18.87 -14.57
N GLN A 32 -25.92 -19.40 -14.14
CA GLN A 32 -27.23 -18.98 -14.65
C GLN A 32 -27.83 -17.86 -13.78
N LEU A 33 -28.16 -16.74 -14.42
CA LEU A 33 -29.04 -15.70 -13.88
C LEU A 33 -30.26 -15.57 -14.79
N GLU A 34 -31.42 -15.28 -14.21
CA GLU A 34 -32.68 -15.14 -14.95
C GLU A 34 -32.68 -13.96 -15.95
N GLU A 35 -31.83 -12.94 -15.71
CA GLU A 35 -31.85 -11.69 -16.48
C GLU A 35 -30.67 -11.54 -17.47
N GLU A 36 -29.46 -12.01 -17.15
CA GLU A 36 -28.25 -11.78 -17.96
C GLU A 36 -27.15 -12.83 -17.68
N SER A 37 -26.55 -13.41 -18.73
CA SER A 37 -25.48 -14.40 -18.56
C SER A 37 -24.21 -13.78 -17.96
N TYR A 38 -23.36 -14.59 -17.30
CA TYR A 38 -22.09 -14.08 -16.75
C TYR A 38 -21.18 -13.50 -17.83
N LYS A 39 -21.16 -14.15 -19.00
CA LYS A 39 -20.38 -13.69 -20.16
C LYS A 39 -20.85 -12.31 -20.65
N ASP A 40 -22.15 -12.13 -20.82
CA ASP A 40 -22.70 -10.84 -21.28
C ASP A 40 -22.39 -9.71 -20.29
N ARG A 41 -22.42 -10.02 -18.99
CA ARG A 41 -22.00 -9.08 -17.93
C ARG A 41 -20.54 -8.69 -18.09
N ILE A 42 -19.63 -9.66 -18.25
CA ILE A 42 -18.20 -9.37 -18.49
C ILE A 42 -18.06 -8.47 -19.72
N ASP A 43 -18.65 -8.84 -20.85
CA ASP A 43 -18.56 -8.09 -22.11
C ASP A 43 -19.12 -6.66 -21.98
N SER A 44 -20.16 -6.46 -21.18
CA SER A 44 -20.73 -5.15 -20.86
C SER A 44 -19.75 -4.27 -20.08
N TYR A 45 -19.13 -4.81 -19.02
CA TYR A 45 -18.16 -4.07 -18.22
C TYR A 45 -16.84 -3.82 -18.96
N GLN A 46 -16.39 -4.76 -19.81
CA GLN A 46 -15.24 -4.56 -20.69
C GLN A 46 -15.47 -3.39 -21.64
N ARG A 47 -16.65 -3.33 -22.29
CA ARG A 47 -17.02 -2.19 -23.15
C ARG A 47 -17.13 -0.88 -22.38
N LYS A 48 -17.67 -0.90 -21.15
CA LYS A 48 -17.85 0.29 -20.32
C LYS A 48 -16.53 0.88 -19.84
N THR A 49 -15.61 0.03 -19.39
CA THR A 49 -14.37 0.46 -18.71
C THR A 49 -13.16 0.49 -19.64
N GLY A 50 -13.21 -0.24 -20.76
CA GLY A 50 -12.05 -0.48 -21.63
C GLY A 50 -11.03 -1.46 -21.04
N LEU A 51 -11.32 -2.09 -19.90
CA LEU A 51 -10.45 -3.04 -19.22
C LEU A 51 -10.86 -4.47 -19.55
N THR A 52 -9.90 -5.40 -19.54
CA THR A 52 -10.19 -6.83 -19.70
C THR A 52 -10.73 -7.47 -18.43
N GLU A 53 -10.36 -6.95 -17.25
CA GLU A 53 -10.83 -7.40 -15.94
C GLU A 53 -10.60 -6.32 -14.85
N ALA A 54 -11.09 -6.55 -13.63
CA ALA A 54 -11.02 -5.68 -12.46
C ALA A 54 -9.63 -5.37 -11.88
N VAL A 55 -8.53 -5.71 -12.57
CA VAL A 55 -7.17 -5.35 -12.14
C VAL A 55 -6.26 -5.13 -13.34
N GLN A 56 -5.52 -4.02 -13.30
CA GLN A 56 -4.38 -3.76 -14.16
C GLN A 56 -3.09 -4.09 -13.41
N THR A 57 -2.19 -4.83 -14.05
CA THR A 57 -0.92 -5.28 -13.45
C THR A 57 0.22 -4.96 -14.40
N GLY A 58 1.38 -4.63 -13.84
CA GLY A 58 2.55 -4.31 -14.65
C GLY A 58 3.73 -3.85 -13.83
N THR A 59 4.75 -3.36 -14.53
CA THR A 59 5.92 -2.74 -13.92
C THR A 59 6.03 -1.29 -14.32
N GLY A 60 6.78 -0.54 -13.54
CA GLY A 60 7.10 0.85 -13.86
C GLY A 60 8.15 1.40 -12.91
N GLN A 61 8.41 2.70 -13.01
CA GLN A 61 9.26 3.40 -12.05
C GLN A 61 8.42 4.33 -11.20
N LEU A 62 8.72 4.37 -9.91
CA LEU A 62 8.15 5.32 -8.97
C LEU A 62 9.31 6.17 -8.45
N ASN A 63 9.40 7.42 -8.91
CA ASN A 63 10.53 8.30 -8.63
C ASN A 63 11.89 7.62 -8.92
N ARG A 64 12.01 6.98 -10.11
CA ARG A 64 13.17 6.21 -10.61
C ARG A 64 13.48 4.91 -9.87
N ILE A 65 12.58 4.47 -8.99
CA ILE A 65 12.67 3.17 -8.31
C ILE A 65 11.84 2.18 -9.11
N PRO A 66 12.43 1.11 -9.68
CA PRO A 66 11.67 0.11 -10.41
C PRO A 66 10.79 -0.66 -9.43
N ILE A 67 9.51 -0.81 -9.77
CA ILE A 67 8.50 -1.50 -8.96
C ILE A 67 7.59 -2.39 -9.83
N ALA A 68 7.01 -3.40 -9.19
CA ALA A 68 5.85 -4.11 -9.68
C ALA A 68 4.59 -3.52 -9.01
N ILE A 69 3.55 -3.25 -9.79
CA ILE A 69 2.31 -2.65 -9.26
C ILE A 69 1.07 -3.30 -9.86
N GLY A 70 0.07 -3.53 -9.01
CA GLY A 70 -1.28 -3.94 -9.38
C GLY A 70 -2.28 -2.90 -8.89
N VAL A 71 -3.20 -2.49 -9.76
CA VAL A 71 -4.23 -1.50 -9.45
C VAL A 71 -5.60 -2.07 -9.78
N MET A 72 -6.40 -2.33 -8.75
CA MET A 72 -7.77 -2.79 -8.92
C MET A 72 -8.68 -1.67 -9.40
N ASP A 73 -9.70 -2.03 -10.16
CA ASP A 73 -10.72 -1.10 -10.66
C ASP A 73 -12.11 -1.48 -10.16
N PHE A 74 -12.68 -0.64 -9.30
CA PHE A 74 -14.00 -0.88 -8.73
C PHE A 74 -15.12 -0.72 -9.78
N GLU A 75 -14.89 0.02 -10.87
CA GLU A 75 -15.91 0.20 -11.90
C GLU A 75 -16.18 -1.10 -12.67
N PHE A 76 -15.18 -2.00 -12.73
CA PHE A 76 -15.34 -3.33 -13.31
C PHE A 76 -15.96 -4.28 -12.29
N MET A 77 -17.28 -4.50 -12.38
CA MET A 77 -18.03 -5.45 -11.53
C MET A 77 -17.75 -5.30 -10.02
N GLY A 78 -17.60 -4.06 -9.54
CA GLY A 78 -17.31 -3.77 -8.14
C GLY A 78 -15.92 -4.18 -7.70
N GLY A 79 -14.96 -4.29 -8.62
CA GLY A 79 -13.59 -4.72 -8.34
C GLY A 79 -13.52 -6.14 -7.78
N SER A 80 -14.52 -6.99 -8.05
CA SER A 80 -14.65 -8.27 -7.36
C SER A 80 -13.58 -9.26 -7.80
N MET A 81 -12.96 -9.97 -6.86
CA MET A 81 -11.85 -10.88 -7.16
C MET A 81 -12.36 -12.22 -7.71
N GLY A 82 -12.16 -12.44 -9.01
CA GLY A 82 -12.34 -13.72 -9.70
C GLY A 82 -11.00 -14.36 -10.10
N SER A 83 -11.05 -15.42 -10.89
CA SER A 83 -9.88 -16.24 -11.27
C SER A 83 -8.82 -15.44 -12.02
N VAL A 84 -9.22 -14.55 -12.93
CA VAL A 84 -8.29 -13.70 -13.69
C VAL A 84 -7.64 -12.65 -12.79
N VAL A 85 -8.39 -12.01 -11.90
CA VAL A 85 -7.81 -11.09 -10.90
C VAL A 85 -6.76 -11.81 -10.06
N GLY A 86 -7.08 -13.03 -9.59
CA GLY A 86 -6.16 -13.85 -8.84
C GLY A 86 -4.91 -14.26 -9.62
N GLU A 87 -5.06 -14.72 -10.86
CA GLU A 87 -3.94 -15.08 -11.75
C GLU A 87 -3.03 -13.88 -12.06
N LYS A 88 -3.58 -12.74 -12.47
CA LYS A 88 -2.79 -11.54 -12.80
C LYS A 88 -1.98 -11.05 -11.59
N ILE A 89 -2.59 -11.02 -10.41
CA ILE A 89 -1.89 -10.64 -9.17
C ILE A 89 -0.80 -11.67 -8.82
N THR A 90 -1.10 -12.98 -8.91
CA THR A 90 -0.10 -14.02 -8.65
C THR A 90 1.09 -13.92 -9.61
N ARG A 91 0.86 -13.76 -10.92
CA ARG A 91 1.94 -13.58 -11.91
C ARG A 91 2.77 -12.35 -11.65
N LEU A 92 2.14 -11.24 -11.26
CA LEU A 92 2.83 -10.02 -10.87
C LEU A 92 3.75 -10.27 -9.66
N ILE A 93 3.27 -10.99 -8.63
CA ILE A 93 4.06 -11.33 -7.45
C ILE A 93 5.24 -12.23 -7.83
N GLU A 94 5.01 -13.28 -8.62
CA GLU A 94 6.06 -14.19 -9.08
C GLU A 94 7.12 -13.48 -9.94
N TYR A 95 6.68 -12.58 -10.82
CA TYR A 95 7.58 -11.74 -11.59
C TYR A 95 8.40 -10.82 -10.68
N ALA A 96 7.75 -10.15 -9.72
CA ALA A 96 8.42 -9.30 -8.74
C ALA A 96 9.44 -10.08 -7.90
N THR A 97 9.09 -11.32 -7.50
CA THR A 97 10.00 -12.26 -6.84
C THR A 97 11.25 -12.53 -7.69
N ASN A 98 11.08 -12.85 -8.97
CA ASN A 98 12.19 -13.21 -9.84
C ASN A 98 13.08 -12.02 -10.20
N GLN A 99 12.50 -10.82 -10.31
CA GLN A 99 13.22 -9.59 -10.62
C GLN A 99 13.68 -8.82 -9.38
N PHE A 100 13.41 -9.33 -8.17
CA PHE A 100 13.68 -8.66 -6.90
C PHE A 100 13.10 -7.25 -6.82
N LEU A 101 11.89 -7.07 -7.38
CA LEU A 101 11.19 -5.79 -7.40
C LEU A 101 10.31 -5.64 -6.16
N PRO A 102 10.18 -4.42 -5.61
CA PRO A 102 9.15 -4.09 -4.64
C PRO A 102 7.77 -4.22 -5.26
N LEU A 103 6.80 -4.61 -4.46
CA LEU A 103 5.43 -4.86 -4.89
C LEU A 103 4.49 -3.85 -4.24
N ILE A 104 3.60 -3.26 -5.03
CA ILE A 104 2.53 -2.39 -4.56
C ILE A 104 1.20 -2.90 -5.10
N LEU A 105 0.21 -3.13 -4.24
CA LEU A 105 -1.15 -3.46 -4.66
C LEU A 105 -2.13 -2.39 -4.15
N VAL A 106 -2.81 -1.71 -5.09
CA VAL A 106 -3.90 -0.78 -4.81
C VAL A 106 -5.21 -1.56 -4.84
N CYS A 107 -5.80 -1.74 -3.66
CA CYS A 107 -6.99 -2.54 -3.44
C CYS A 107 -8.25 -1.66 -3.55
N ALA A 108 -9.20 -2.12 -4.38
CA ALA A 108 -10.52 -1.53 -4.56
C ALA A 108 -11.49 -2.66 -4.93
N SER A 109 -12.27 -3.15 -3.98
CA SER A 109 -13.11 -4.33 -4.18
C SER A 109 -14.31 -4.39 -3.24
N GLY A 110 -15.43 -4.88 -3.77
CA GLY A 110 -16.60 -5.30 -3.02
C GLY A 110 -16.50 -6.73 -2.45
N GLY A 111 -15.49 -7.52 -2.81
CA GLY A 111 -15.29 -8.88 -2.31
C GLY A 111 -14.99 -9.91 -3.41
N ALA A 112 -15.31 -11.18 -3.15
CA ALA A 112 -15.09 -12.27 -4.10
C ALA A 112 -16.13 -12.26 -5.25
N ARG A 113 -15.74 -12.72 -6.44
CA ARG A 113 -16.61 -12.85 -7.61
C ARG A 113 -17.57 -14.04 -7.43
N ILE A 114 -18.81 -13.79 -7.02
CA ILE A 114 -19.78 -14.85 -6.72
C ILE A 114 -20.05 -15.74 -7.95
N GLN A 115 -19.99 -15.16 -9.15
CA GLN A 115 -20.23 -15.84 -10.42
C GLN A 115 -19.21 -16.95 -10.74
N GLU A 116 -18.07 -16.99 -10.03
CA GLU A 116 -17.08 -18.06 -10.18
C GLU A 116 -17.01 -18.96 -8.92
N GLY A 117 -17.90 -18.75 -7.95
CA GLY A 117 -18.06 -19.61 -6.79
C GLY A 117 -16.78 -19.85 -5.98
N SER A 118 -16.45 -21.11 -5.75
CA SER A 118 -15.27 -21.51 -4.97
C SER A 118 -13.94 -21.12 -5.62
N LEU A 119 -13.89 -20.94 -6.95
CA LEU A 119 -12.68 -20.50 -7.64
C LEU A 119 -12.25 -19.12 -7.18
N SER A 120 -13.20 -18.21 -6.96
CA SER A 120 -12.94 -16.88 -6.40
C SER A 120 -12.40 -16.94 -4.97
N LEU A 121 -12.94 -17.84 -4.15
CA LEU A 121 -12.45 -18.06 -2.78
C LEU A 121 -11.00 -18.55 -2.80
N MET A 122 -10.67 -19.49 -3.69
CA MET A 122 -9.33 -20.06 -3.80
C MET A 122 -8.27 -19.03 -4.24
N GLN A 123 -8.67 -17.94 -4.90
CA GLN A 123 -7.72 -16.87 -5.23
C GLN A 123 -7.12 -16.22 -3.98
N MET A 124 -7.84 -16.18 -2.86
CA MET A 124 -7.30 -15.69 -1.58
C MET A 124 -6.08 -16.51 -1.16
N ALA A 125 -6.22 -17.84 -1.17
CA ALA A 125 -5.16 -18.76 -0.79
C ALA A 125 -3.99 -18.72 -1.77
N LYS A 126 -4.29 -18.65 -3.08
CA LYS A 126 -3.29 -18.58 -4.14
C LYS A 126 -2.40 -17.35 -4.01
N ILE A 127 -3.00 -16.16 -3.89
CA ILE A 127 -2.24 -14.91 -3.75
C ILE A 127 -1.46 -14.91 -2.43
N ALA A 128 -2.08 -15.34 -1.32
CA ALA A 128 -1.41 -15.42 -0.03
C ALA A 128 -0.20 -16.37 -0.06
N SER A 129 -0.30 -17.50 -0.76
CA SER A 129 0.83 -18.43 -0.93
C SER A 129 1.98 -17.80 -1.73
N ALA A 130 1.68 -17.06 -2.80
CA ALA A 130 2.71 -16.36 -3.58
C ALA A 130 3.38 -15.24 -2.75
N LEU A 131 2.59 -14.47 -1.99
CA LEU A 131 3.11 -13.46 -1.07
C LEU A 131 3.97 -14.06 0.05
N TYR A 132 3.61 -15.25 0.54
CA TYR A 132 4.40 -15.93 1.56
C TYR A 132 5.82 -16.22 1.07
N ASP A 133 5.99 -16.73 -0.16
CA ASP A 133 7.32 -16.94 -0.73
C ASP A 133 8.06 -15.61 -0.93
N TYR A 134 7.38 -14.62 -1.53
CA TYR A 134 7.92 -13.27 -1.79
C TYR A 134 8.45 -12.59 -0.50
N GLN A 135 7.68 -12.61 0.59
CA GLN A 135 8.05 -11.95 1.85
C GLN A 135 8.94 -12.83 2.74
N SER A 136 8.62 -14.11 2.89
CA SER A 136 9.27 -14.97 3.88
C SER A 136 10.58 -15.57 3.36
N ASN A 137 10.61 -16.04 2.13
CA ASN A 137 11.78 -16.71 1.56
C ASN A 137 12.71 -15.71 0.86
N LYS A 138 12.15 -14.73 0.14
CA LYS A 138 12.94 -13.74 -0.62
C LYS A 138 13.19 -12.44 0.14
N LYS A 139 12.47 -12.20 1.25
CA LYS A 139 12.59 -10.98 2.07
C LYS A 139 12.34 -9.69 1.27
N LEU A 140 11.46 -9.77 0.27
CA LEU A 140 11.07 -8.62 -0.55
C LEU A 140 9.93 -7.84 0.10
N PHE A 141 9.72 -6.61 -0.37
CA PHE A 141 8.85 -5.65 0.28
C PHE A 141 7.52 -5.48 -0.43
N TYR A 142 6.43 -5.64 0.31
CA TYR A 142 5.08 -5.51 -0.20
C TYR A 142 4.32 -4.39 0.51
N VAL A 143 3.78 -3.45 -0.26
CA VAL A 143 2.86 -2.40 0.22
C VAL A 143 1.45 -2.67 -0.28
N SER A 144 0.51 -2.77 0.66
CA SER A 144 -0.93 -2.78 0.35
C SER A 144 -1.50 -1.38 0.52
N ILE A 145 -2.24 -0.88 -0.46
CA ILE A 145 -2.94 0.41 -0.40
C ILE A 145 -4.44 0.16 -0.47
N LEU A 146 -5.14 0.44 0.62
CA LEU A 146 -6.57 0.26 0.76
C LEU A 146 -7.30 1.52 0.31
N THR A 147 -8.14 1.37 -0.70
CA THR A 147 -8.99 2.46 -1.19
C THR A 147 -10.46 2.14 -0.92
N SER A 148 -11.34 3.11 -1.20
CA SER A 148 -12.77 2.95 -0.97
C SER A 148 -13.48 2.35 -2.19
N PRO A 149 -14.22 1.23 -2.04
CA PRO A 149 -14.24 0.31 -0.90
C PRO A 149 -13.16 -0.78 -1.01
N THR A 150 -12.72 -1.34 0.12
CA THR A 150 -11.95 -2.60 0.16
C THR A 150 -12.62 -3.56 1.13
N THR A 151 -13.33 -4.56 0.60
CA THR A 151 -14.14 -5.46 1.41
C THR A 151 -14.00 -6.94 1.12
N GLY A 152 -14.54 -7.77 2.02
CA GLY A 152 -14.65 -9.22 1.84
C GLY A 152 -13.30 -9.91 1.67
N GLY A 153 -13.23 -10.78 0.66
CA GLY A 153 -12.06 -11.63 0.40
C GLY A 153 -10.75 -10.86 0.16
N VAL A 154 -10.80 -9.65 -0.41
CA VAL A 154 -9.59 -8.83 -0.62
C VAL A 154 -9.02 -8.36 0.73
N THR A 155 -9.85 -7.79 1.60
CA THR A 155 -9.46 -7.46 2.98
C THR A 155 -8.98 -8.68 3.76
N ALA A 156 -9.61 -9.85 3.59
CA ALA A 156 -9.22 -11.08 4.28
C ALA A 156 -8.05 -11.84 3.63
N SER A 157 -7.38 -11.25 2.64
CA SER A 157 -6.23 -11.84 1.97
C SER A 157 -5.17 -10.77 1.69
N PHE A 158 -4.74 -10.60 0.44
CA PHE A 158 -3.60 -9.76 0.06
C PHE A 158 -3.74 -8.30 0.50
N GLY A 159 -4.96 -7.77 0.65
CA GLY A 159 -5.19 -6.43 1.16
C GLY A 159 -4.62 -6.20 2.56
N MET A 160 -4.55 -7.23 3.41
CA MET A 160 -4.05 -7.15 4.80
C MET A 160 -2.72 -7.90 5.03
N LEU A 161 -2.04 -8.34 3.96
CA LEU A 161 -0.76 -9.08 4.06
C LEU A 161 0.46 -8.20 3.73
N GLY A 162 0.25 -6.89 3.59
CA GLY A 162 1.33 -5.92 3.36
C GLY A 162 2.34 -5.92 4.51
N ASP A 163 3.63 -5.74 4.18
CA ASP A 163 4.62 -5.32 5.17
C ASP A 163 4.30 -3.94 5.71
N ILE A 164 3.69 -3.10 4.86
CA ILE A 164 3.02 -1.86 5.23
C ILE A 164 1.66 -1.84 4.57
N ILE A 165 0.65 -1.52 5.36
CA ILE A 165 -0.72 -1.35 4.91
C ILE A 165 -1.06 0.13 5.04
N ILE A 166 -1.34 0.77 3.92
CA ILE A 166 -1.70 2.19 3.84
C ILE A 166 -3.19 2.29 3.53
N ALA A 167 -3.91 3.15 4.24
CA ALA A 167 -5.29 3.48 3.86
C ALA A 167 -5.37 4.89 3.26
N GLU A 168 -6.30 5.10 2.32
CA GLU A 168 -6.69 6.44 1.92
C GLU A 168 -7.69 7.05 2.92
N PRO A 169 -7.72 8.40 3.07
CA PRO A 169 -8.71 9.08 3.91
C PRO A 169 -10.14 8.72 3.51
N ASN A 170 -10.99 8.54 4.52
CA ASN A 170 -12.41 8.17 4.38
C ASN A 170 -12.67 6.85 3.63
N ALA A 171 -11.66 5.98 3.48
CA ALA A 171 -11.86 4.71 2.81
C ALA A 171 -12.78 3.79 3.61
N TYR A 172 -13.73 3.14 2.91
CA TYR A 172 -14.59 2.11 3.50
C TYR A 172 -13.87 0.75 3.44
N ILE A 173 -13.48 0.22 4.60
CA ILE A 173 -12.70 -1.01 4.71
C ILE A 173 -13.43 -1.97 5.64
N ALA A 174 -13.75 -3.17 5.16
CA ALA A 174 -14.56 -4.10 5.96
C ALA A 174 -14.48 -5.55 5.49
N PHE A 175 -14.29 -6.50 6.41
CA PHE A 175 -14.48 -7.91 6.05
C PHE A 175 -15.95 -8.19 5.65
N ALA A 176 -16.89 -7.91 6.55
CA ALA A 176 -18.32 -8.03 6.27
C ALA A 176 -18.93 -6.63 6.05
N GLY A 177 -19.69 -6.47 4.98
CA GLY A 177 -20.39 -5.21 4.70
C GLY A 177 -21.43 -4.89 5.77
N LYS A 178 -21.67 -3.60 6.02
CA LYS A 178 -22.61 -3.09 7.03
C LYS A 178 -23.95 -3.83 7.01
N ARG A 179 -24.55 -3.96 5.82
CA ARG A 179 -25.84 -4.64 5.61
C ARG A 179 -25.86 -6.07 6.17
N VAL A 180 -24.79 -6.84 5.95
CA VAL A 180 -24.71 -8.24 6.39
C VAL A 180 -24.64 -8.33 7.91
N ILE A 181 -23.88 -7.44 8.54
CA ILE A 181 -23.76 -7.37 10.00
C ILE A 181 -25.11 -7.03 10.63
N GLU A 182 -25.79 -6.00 10.13
CA GLU A 182 -27.07 -5.55 10.68
C GLU A 182 -28.16 -6.63 10.55
N GLN A 183 -28.21 -7.32 9.42
CA GLN A 183 -29.16 -8.41 9.20
C GLN A 183 -28.88 -9.62 10.10
N THR A 184 -27.61 -9.94 10.35
CA THR A 184 -27.24 -11.12 11.14
C THR A 184 -27.41 -10.89 12.65
N LEU A 185 -27.03 -9.71 13.12
CA LEU A 185 -27.00 -9.38 14.55
C LEU A 185 -28.25 -8.61 15.02
N ASN A 186 -29.13 -8.22 14.09
CA ASN A 186 -30.32 -7.40 14.35
C ASN A 186 -30.01 -6.14 15.18
N MET A 187 -28.87 -5.52 14.91
CA MET A 187 -28.40 -4.28 15.53
C MET A 187 -27.92 -3.30 14.48
N THR A 188 -27.94 -2.02 14.79
CA THR A 188 -27.39 -0.99 13.92
C THR A 188 -25.87 -0.95 14.04
N VAL A 189 -25.18 -0.94 12.89
CA VAL A 189 -23.73 -0.74 12.88
C VAL A 189 -23.47 0.75 13.04
N PRO A 190 -22.70 1.17 14.06
CA PRO A 190 -22.39 2.58 14.27
C PRO A 190 -21.81 3.22 13.01
N GLU A 191 -22.29 4.41 12.68
CA GLU A 191 -21.79 5.17 11.54
C GLU A 191 -20.30 5.46 11.68
N GLY A 192 -19.55 5.33 10.58
CA GLY A 192 -18.10 5.51 10.57
C GLY A 192 -17.28 4.37 11.17
N SER A 193 -17.89 3.32 11.75
CA SER A 193 -17.15 2.19 12.35
C SER A 193 -16.29 1.37 11.37
N GLN A 194 -16.54 1.53 10.06
CA GLN A 194 -15.80 0.88 8.98
C GLN A 194 -15.05 1.89 8.10
N ALA A 195 -14.97 3.15 8.54
CA ALA A 195 -14.16 4.17 7.90
C ALA A 195 -12.69 4.03 8.33
N ALA A 196 -11.77 4.41 7.44
CA ALA A 196 -10.33 4.34 7.69
C ALA A 196 -9.93 5.00 9.01
N GLU A 197 -10.45 6.19 9.31
CA GLU A 197 -10.12 6.94 10.52
C GLU A 197 -10.46 6.17 11.80
N TYR A 198 -11.61 5.49 11.82
CA TYR A 198 -12.00 4.66 12.97
C TYR A 198 -11.10 3.43 13.10
N LEU A 199 -10.84 2.74 11.99
CA LEU A 199 -10.06 1.50 11.96
C LEU A 199 -8.57 1.73 12.25
N PHE A 200 -8.07 2.91 11.89
CA PHE A 200 -6.71 3.35 12.23
C PHE A 200 -6.48 3.40 13.74
N HIS A 201 -7.45 3.94 14.49
CA HIS A 201 -7.40 3.93 15.95
C HIS A 201 -7.50 2.53 16.57
N LYS A 202 -7.91 1.52 15.79
CA LYS A 202 -7.91 0.11 16.18
C LYS A 202 -6.62 -0.63 15.77
N GLY A 203 -5.69 0.06 15.13
CA GLY A 203 -4.40 -0.50 14.73
C GLY A 203 -4.47 -1.44 13.52
N LEU A 204 -5.47 -1.26 12.64
CA LEU A 204 -5.67 -2.16 11.50
C LEU A 204 -4.64 -1.95 10.36
N PHE A 205 -4.02 -0.77 10.28
CA PHE A 205 -3.04 -0.41 9.25
C PHE A 205 -2.14 0.74 9.70
N ASP A 206 -1.09 1.05 8.93
CA ASP A 206 0.10 1.76 9.39
C ASP A 206 0.01 3.31 9.27
N PRO A 207 -0.19 3.90 8.07
CA PRO A 207 -0.63 5.29 7.94
C PRO A 207 -1.93 5.46 7.14
N ILE A 208 -2.59 6.60 7.36
CA ILE A 208 -3.58 7.16 6.42
C ILE A 208 -2.86 8.21 5.57
N VAL A 209 -2.88 8.04 4.24
CA VAL A 209 -2.14 8.92 3.33
C VAL A 209 -3.06 9.44 2.21
N PRO A 210 -3.23 10.77 2.08
CA PRO A 210 -3.93 11.37 0.94
C PRO A 210 -3.29 10.97 -0.38
N ARG A 211 -4.13 10.72 -1.39
CA ARG A 211 -3.72 10.14 -2.68
C ARG A 211 -2.62 10.93 -3.40
N ASN A 212 -2.68 12.25 -3.36
CA ASN A 212 -1.69 13.14 -3.98
C ASN A 212 -0.30 13.06 -3.34
N LEU A 213 -0.21 12.56 -2.10
CA LEU A 213 1.05 12.40 -1.37
C LEU A 213 1.60 10.96 -1.45
N LEU A 214 0.81 10.00 -1.96
CA LEU A 214 1.20 8.59 -1.97
C LEU A 214 2.49 8.36 -2.75
N LYS A 215 2.64 8.98 -3.93
CA LYS A 215 3.85 8.80 -4.76
C LYS A 215 5.12 9.15 -3.97
N ASP A 216 5.11 10.29 -3.28
CA ASP A 216 6.26 10.74 -2.50
C ASP A 216 6.49 9.88 -1.24
N VAL A 217 5.41 9.47 -0.56
CA VAL A 217 5.49 8.60 0.62
C VAL A 217 6.03 7.21 0.25
N LEU A 218 5.63 6.67 -0.90
CA LEU A 218 6.07 5.37 -1.38
C LEU A 218 7.53 5.38 -1.85
N SER A 219 8.04 6.50 -2.38
CA SER A 219 9.46 6.60 -2.79
C SER A 219 10.41 6.85 -1.64
N SER A 220 9.99 7.64 -0.65
CA SER A 220 10.90 8.25 0.33
C SER A 220 10.65 7.81 1.78
N GLY A 221 9.48 7.19 2.03
CA GLY A 221 9.01 6.79 3.35
C GLY A 221 8.28 7.91 4.10
N TYR A 222 8.03 7.70 5.40
CA TYR A 222 7.36 8.67 6.27
C TYR A 222 7.87 8.61 7.71
N ASP A 223 7.71 9.74 8.42
CA ASP A 223 7.87 9.82 9.87
C ASP A 223 6.53 10.18 10.48
N ARG A 224 6.06 9.37 11.42
CA ARG A 224 4.86 9.65 12.21
C ARG A 224 5.27 9.81 13.67
N PHE A 225 4.93 10.96 14.24
CA PHE A 225 5.09 11.23 15.67
C PHE A 225 3.72 11.40 16.33
N ASP A 226 3.30 10.42 17.12
CA ASP A 226 2.03 10.44 17.84
C ASP A 226 2.24 10.81 19.31
N ARG A 227 2.01 12.09 19.64
CA ARG A 227 2.14 12.57 21.03
C ARG A 227 1.11 11.99 21.99
N LYS A 228 -0.07 11.60 21.48
CA LYS A 228 -1.16 11.12 22.32
C LYS A 228 -0.84 9.71 22.82
N GLU A 229 -0.40 8.87 21.90
CA GLU A 229 0.01 7.48 22.20
C GLU A 229 1.48 7.38 22.65
N GLY A 230 2.27 8.44 22.45
CA GLY A 230 3.69 8.47 22.79
C GLY A 230 4.53 7.55 21.90
N ILE A 231 4.12 7.34 20.65
CA ILE A 231 4.74 6.41 19.70
C ILE A 231 5.33 7.18 18.52
N VAL A 232 6.48 6.73 18.04
CA VAL A 232 7.04 7.16 16.75
C VAL A 232 7.17 5.97 15.83
N CYS A 233 6.75 6.16 14.58
CA CYS A 233 6.98 5.21 13.50
C CYS A 233 7.82 5.88 12.41
N ILE A 234 8.95 5.27 12.08
CA ILE A 234 9.81 5.67 10.96
C ILE A 234 9.77 4.57 9.93
N PHE A 235 9.36 4.94 8.72
CA PHE A 235 9.51 4.12 7.54
C PHE A 235 10.47 4.79 6.56
N ARG A 236 11.46 4.04 6.06
CA ARG A 236 12.30 4.43 4.94
C ARG A 236 12.38 3.29 3.94
N TRP A 237 12.21 3.66 2.68
CA TRP A 237 12.39 2.80 1.53
C TRP A 237 13.64 3.24 0.76
N GLY A 238 14.44 2.28 0.28
CA GLY A 238 15.58 2.59 -0.57
C GLY A 238 16.82 3.16 0.14
N PHE A 239 16.95 2.98 1.47
CA PHE A 239 18.02 3.63 2.26
C PHE A 239 19.07 2.67 2.88
N PRO A 240 20.38 2.91 2.72
CA PRO A 240 21.04 3.81 1.76
C PRO A 240 21.16 3.19 0.35
N GLY A 241 20.26 2.27 -0.03
CA GLY A 241 20.26 1.59 -1.31
C GLY A 241 18.87 1.07 -1.69
N LYS A 242 18.60 0.93 -2.99
CA LYS A 242 17.27 0.72 -3.59
C LYS A 242 16.44 -0.46 -3.03
N ASN A 243 17.08 -1.40 -2.34
CA ASN A 243 16.44 -2.63 -1.82
C ASN A 243 16.43 -2.71 -0.28
N ARG A 244 16.74 -1.63 0.44
CA ARG A 244 16.73 -1.63 1.91
C ARG A 244 15.48 -0.99 2.47
N ARG A 245 14.90 -1.67 3.47
CA ARG A 245 13.76 -1.22 4.27
C ARG A 245 14.22 -0.90 5.68
N ILE A 246 13.78 0.24 6.21
CA ILE A 246 13.80 0.55 7.63
C ILE A 246 12.34 0.76 8.04
N PHE A 247 11.83 -0.10 8.91
CA PHE A 247 10.57 0.15 9.61
C PHE A 247 10.86 0.02 11.10
N LEU A 248 10.71 1.13 11.83
CA LEU A 248 11.03 1.21 13.24
C LEU A 248 9.86 1.84 13.98
N GLN A 249 9.42 1.16 15.02
CA GLN A 249 8.42 1.66 15.95
C GLN A 249 9.02 1.65 17.36
N PHE A 250 9.00 2.79 18.02
CA PHE A 250 9.56 2.98 19.36
C PHE A 250 8.77 4.04 20.12
N LEU A 251 8.98 4.11 21.43
CA LEU A 251 8.32 5.10 22.28
C LEU A 251 9.04 6.45 22.14
N MET A 252 8.28 7.53 22.11
CA MET A 252 8.82 8.90 22.08
C MET A 252 9.78 9.18 23.24
N LYS A 253 9.54 8.56 24.41
CA LYS A 253 10.39 8.70 25.60
C LYS A 253 11.79 8.10 25.44
N ASP A 254 11.98 7.23 24.45
CA ASP A 254 13.26 6.58 24.17
C ASP A 254 14.15 7.42 23.25
N ILE A 255 13.63 8.52 22.68
CA ILE A 255 14.39 9.47 21.88
C ILE A 255 15.29 10.30 22.79
N GLN A 256 16.58 10.32 22.51
CA GLN A 256 17.59 10.94 23.36
C GLN A 256 18.01 12.31 22.84
N SER A 257 18.25 12.42 21.53
CA SER A 257 18.70 13.67 20.89
C SER A 257 18.36 13.68 19.40
N ILE A 258 18.33 14.88 18.81
CA ILE A 258 18.39 15.07 17.37
C ILE A 258 19.83 15.41 17.01
N ARG A 259 20.46 14.61 16.15
CA ARG A 259 21.88 14.70 15.83
C ARG A 259 22.07 15.19 14.40
N ILE A 260 22.89 16.22 14.20
CA ILE A 260 23.33 16.68 12.87
C ILE A 260 24.77 16.21 12.70
N GLU A 261 25.03 15.31 11.75
CA GLU A 261 26.39 14.97 11.34
C GLU A 261 26.79 15.75 10.09
N VAL A 262 27.96 16.38 10.12
CA VAL A 262 28.59 17.00 8.95
C VAL A 262 29.49 15.97 8.27
N LYS A 263 29.10 15.48 7.09
CA LYS A 263 29.97 14.63 6.27
C LYS A 263 30.85 15.49 5.38
N GLU A 264 32.16 15.37 5.59
CA GLU A 264 33.18 16.01 4.75
C GLU A 264 33.26 15.32 3.37
N GLY A 265 33.35 16.14 2.32
CA GLY A 265 33.42 15.75 0.92
C GLY A 265 33.56 16.99 0.03
N ILE A 266 33.53 16.83 -1.30
CA ILE A 266 33.64 17.96 -2.26
C ILE A 266 32.55 19.02 -2.00
N TYR A 267 31.38 18.59 -1.53
CA TYR A 267 30.34 19.44 -0.94
C TYR A 267 30.02 18.92 0.46
N ALA A 268 30.11 19.79 1.48
CA ALA A 268 29.73 19.42 2.85
C ALA A 268 28.24 19.06 2.90
N ARG A 269 27.93 17.81 3.25
CA ARG A 269 26.53 17.34 3.36
C ARG A 269 26.21 17.14 4.83
N ARG A 270 25.16 17.81 5.30
CA ARG A 270 24.61 17.55 6.64
C ARG A 270 23.60 16.42 6.55
N VAL A 271 23.61 15.54 7.54
CA VAL A 271 22.66 14.44 7.66
C VAL A 271 22.02 14.53 9.03
N LEU A 272 20.69 14.54 9.04
CA LEU A 272 19.91 14.56 10.27
C LEU A 272 19.68 13.14 10.76
N TYR A 273 19.93 12.90 12.04
CA TYR A 273 19.73 11.65 12.75
C TYR A 273 18.88 11.87 14.01
N MET A 274 18.25 10.80 14.48
CA MET A 274 17.59 10.72 15.77
C MET A 274 18.24 9.62 16.57
N GLU A 275 18.77 9.97 17.74
CA GLU A 275 19.39 9.00 18.65
C GLU A 275 18.30 8.37 19.52
N ILE A 276 18.26 7.04 19.53
CA ILE A 276 17.22 6.29 20.24
C ILE A 276 17.85 5.26 21.15
N ARG A 277 17.42 5.29 22.41
CA ARG A 277 17.86 4.34 23.43
C ARG A 277 17.62 2.90 22.93
N GLY A 278 18.70 2.13 22.87
CA GLY A 278 18.67 0.72 22.46
C GLY A 278 18.64 0.46 20.95
N HIS A 279 18.49 1.50 20.11
CA HIS A 279 18.44 1.36 18.64
C HIS A 279 19.53 2.16 17.92
N GLY A 280 20.20 3.09 18.60
CA GLY A 280 21.26 3.93 18.03
C GLY A 280 20.73 5.10 17.20
N ALA A 281 21.62 5.70 16.39
CA ALA A 281 21.31 6.79 15.49
C ALA A 281 20.53 6.32 14.25
N ILE A 282 19.30 6.82 14.08
CA ILE A 282 18.46 6.55 12.90
C ILE A 282 18.41 7.80 12.01
N PRO A 283 18.77 7.69 10.72
CA PRO A 283 18.74 8.83 9.81
C PRO A 283 17.30 9.29 9.55
N LEU A 284 17.07 10.59 9.72
CA LEU A 284 15.80 11.26 9.44
C LEU A 284 15.77 11.92 8.06
N THR A 285 16.92 12.18 7.45
CA THR A 285 17.01 12.80 6.12
C THR A 285 16.66 11.78 5.05
N ARG A 286 15.71 12.13 4.17
CA ARG A 286 15.30 11.25 3.07
C ARG A 286 16.34 11.29 1.94
N THR A 287 16.42 10.24 1.13
CA THR A 287 17.42 10.13 0.05
C THR A 287 17.19 11.12 -1.10
N ASP A 288 15.94 11.53 -1.30
CA ASP A 288 15.46 12.50 -2.30
C ASP A 288 15.40 13.94 -1.77
N GLU A 289 15.57 14.14 -0.46
CA GLU A 289 15.65 15.47 0.15
C GLU A 289 17.01 16.14 -0.15
N ASN A 290 17.02 17.06 -1.12
CA ASN A 290 18.11 18.01 -1.37
C ASN A 290 17.94 19.26 -0.49
N LEU A 291 18.01 19.09 0.82
CA LEU A 291 17.93 20.20 1.76
C LEU A 291 19.27 20.95 1.85
N THR A 292 19.20 22.27 1.86
CA THR A 292 20.33 23.13 2.18
C THR A 292 20.76 22.92 3.64
N PRO A 293 22.02 23.25 3.99
CA PRO A 293 22.49 23.15 5.38
C PRO A 293 21.61 23.90 6.39
N ARG A 294 21.00 25.02 5.97
CA ARG A 294 20.12 25.85 6.79
C ARG A 294 18.75 25.20 7.00
N GLU A 295 18.17 24.58 5.96
CA GLU A 295 16.91 23.85 6.08
C GLU A 295 17.06 22.62 6.97
N ILE A 296 18.22 21.96 6.95
CA ILE A 296 18.53 20.85 7.87
C ILE A 296 18.60 21.32 9.31
N GLU A 297 19.28 22.44 9.60
CA GLU A 297 19.31 23.04 10.94
C GLU A 297 17.90 23.45 11.41
N GLN A 298 17.10 24.04 10.53
CA GLN A 298 15.74 24.42 10.86
C GLN A 298 14.86 23.20 11.17
N LYS A 299 14.90 22.16 10.32
CA LYS A 299 14.20 20.89 10.55
C LYS A 299 14.64 20.22 11.85
N ALA A 300 15.93 20.26 12.16
CA ALA A 300 16.47 19.76 13.43
C ALA A 300 15.91 20.53 14.62
N ALA A 301 15.87 21.86 14.54
CA ALA A 301 15.34 22.72 15.59
C ALA A 301 13.85 22.49 15.83
N GLU A 302 13.06 22.38 14.76
CA GLU A 302 11.62 22.10 14.83
C GLU A 302 11.35 20.73 15.47
N LEU A 303 12.08 19.69 15.05
CA LEU A 303 11.95 18.35 15.62
C LEU A 303 12.40 18.28 17.07
N ALA A 304 13.54 18.86 17.42
CA ALA A 304 14.05 18.89 18.79
C ALA A 304 13.09 19.63 19.72
N TYR A 305 12.57 20.78 19.28
CA TYR A 305 11.54 21.52 20.01
C TYR A 305 10.26 20.69 20.18
N PHE A 306 9.81 20.03 19.11
CA PHE A 306 8.63 19.18 19.15
C PHE A 306 8.81 17.97 20.08
N LEU A 307 9.98 17.36 20.12
CA LEU A 307 10.27 16.17 20.92
C LEU A 307 10.74 16.50 22.34
N ARG A 308 11.10 17.76 22.61
CA ARG A 308 11.72 18.23 23.86
C ARG A 308 13.03 17.50 24.17
N VAL A 309 13.86 17.32 23.16
CA VAL A 309 15.18 16.68 23.25
C VAL A 309 16.27 17.66 22.78
N PRO A 310 17.52 17.51 23.25
CA PRO A 310 18.62 18.36 22.79
C PRO A 310 18.96 18.13 21.31
N ILE A 311 19.60 19.14 20.71
CA ILE A 311 20.27 19.02 19.42
C ILE A 311 21.76 18.81 19.68
N GLU A 312 22.35 17.85 18.99
CA GLU A 312 23.79 17.59 19.04
C GLU A 312 24.39 17.73 17.63
N VAL A 313 25.49 18.45 17.50
CA VAL A 313 26.15 18.69 16.21
C VAL A 313 27.53 18.07 16.25
N PHE A 314 27.86 17.23 15.26
CA PHE A 314 29.11 16.49 15.15
C PHE A 314 29.74 16.64 13.76
#